data_AF-A0A2M7VFZ1-F1
#
_entry.id   AF-A0A2M7VFZ1-F1
#
_cell.length_a   1.000
_cell.length_b   1.000
_cell.length_c   1.000
_cell.angle_alpha   90.00
_cell.angle_beta   90.00
_cell.angle_gamma   90.00
#
_symmetry.space_group_name_H-M   'P 1'
#
loop_
_entity.id
_entity.type
_entity.pdbx_description
1 polymer ?
#
loop_
_entity_poly.entity_id
_entity_poly.type
_entity_poly.pdbx_seq_one_letter_code
_entity_poly.pdbx_strand_id
1 'polypeptide(L)'
;MKKILLVLLLFLTALKLFFVSPVFAATTTTLPPAEDTWVSDSDVTFVGKVGARSGQFLDWTISNYSWSYVSPGAQNPLADFWSQIRNIVYAFFAIFILITAFIMIISRGRNITVMRFVPRFVLIILLVTFSFALIQFIYQIIDVIQGFFLKNPDGAGFISQKNLLSISFKYQDFLGYRKYGVAFDESAFISILLVKLTAATYYVMSGVLLIRKIILWFFIIISPIFPLLLLYAPIRNTGKIWVGEFFRWLLYGP
;
A
#
# COMPACT_ATOMS: atom_id res chain seq x y z
N MET A 1 -6.58 15.43 51.66
CA MET A 1 -7.90 15.75 51.08
C MET A 1 -7.84 16.31 49.64
N LYS A 2 -6.93 17.25 49.29
CA LYS A 2 -6.82 17.81 47.92
C LYS A 2 -6.61 16.79 46.78
N LYS A 3 -5.85 15.71 47.01
CA LYS A 3 -5.59 14.68 45.98
C LYS A 3 -6.82 13.82 45.63
N ILE A 4 -7.73 13.60 46.60
CA ILE A 4 -8.96 12.83 46.38
C ILE A 4 -9.97 13.65 45.57
N LEU A 5 -10.03 14.96 45.79
CA LEU A 5 -10.89 15.88 45.06
C LEU A 5 -10.53 15.94 43.56
N LEU A 6 -9.24 15.88 43.23
CA LEU A 6 -8.77 15.92 41.85
C LEU A 6 -9.08 14.62 41.09
N VAL A 7 -8.98 13.48 41.78
CA VAL A 7 -9.39 12.17 41.21
C VAL A 7 -10.90 12.09 41.02
N LEU A 8 -11.68 12.61 41.97
CA LEU A 8 -13.15 12.64 41.87
C LEU A 8 -13.63 13.55 40.73
N LEU A 9 -12.95 14.68 40.51
CA LEU A 9 -13.26 15.62 39.43
C LEU A 9 -12.93 15.02 38.06
N LEU A 10 -11.78 14.34 37.92
CA LEU A 10 -11.42 13.59 36.71
C LEU A 10 -12.42 12.45 36.42
N PHE A 11 -12.85 11.74 37.45
CA PHE A 11 -13.85 10.68 37.33
C PHE A 11 -15.21 11.23 36.88
N LEU A 12 -15.66 12.36 37.42
CA LEU A 12 -16.91 13.03 37.01
C LEU A 12 -16.85 13.59 35.58
N THR A 13 -15.69 14.10 35.15
CA THR A 13 -15.52 14.54 33.75
C THR A 13 -15.49 13.36 32.78
N ALA A 14 -14.88 12.23 33.15
CA ALA A 14 -14.91 11.02 32.36
C ALA A 14 -16.35 10.46 32.28
N LEU A 15 -17.12 10.53 33.37
CA LEU A 15 -18.51 10.07 33.38
C LEU A 15 -19.40 10.87 32.42
N LYS A 16 -19.19 12.20 32.28
CA LYS A 16 -19.92 13.03 31.30
C LYS A 16 -19.65 12.66 29.84
N LEU A 17 -18.51 12.05 29.52
CA LEU A 17 -18.23 11.56 28.17
C LEU A 17 -18.98 10.26 27.85
N PHE A 18 -19.36 9.48 28.86
CA PHE A 18 -20.14 8.25 28.70
C PHE A 18 -21.66 8.48 28.70
N PHE A 19 -22.14 9.56 29.33
CA PHE A 19 -23.55 9.96 29.31
C PHE A 19 -23.79 11.10 28.33
N VAL A 20 -23.55 10.84 27.03
CA VAL A 20 -24.08 11.71 25.96
C VAL A 20 -25.60 11.63 26.05
N SER A 21 -26.27 12.77 26.21
CA SER A 21 -27.73 12.85 26.20
C SER A 21 -28.24 12.19 24.91
N PRO A 22 -29.23 11.28 24.96
CA PRO A 22 -29.82 10.76 23.74
C PRO A 22 -30.45 11.94 23.01
N VAL A 23 -29.80 12.35 21.91
CA VAL A 23 -30.45 13.22 20.93
C VAL A 23 -31.50 12.35 20.27
N PHE A 24 -32.72 12.38 20.82
CA PHE A 24 -33.87 11.89 20.10
C PHE A 24 -34.01 12.77 18.86
N ALA A 25 -33.72 12.20 17.69
CA ALA A 25 -34.10 12.82 16.44
C ALA A 25 -35.60 13.10 16.51
N ALA A 26 -35.99 14.36 16.39
CA ALA A 26 -37.38 14.73 16.25
C ALA A 26 -37.88 14.10 14.94
N THR A 27 -38.64 13.03 15.04
CA THR A 27 -39.34 12.43 13.89
C THR A 27 -40.42 13.42 13.48
N THR A 28 -40.14 14.26 12.50
CA THR A 28 -41.18 15.01 11.80
C THR A 28 -42.10 13.98 11.15
N THR A 29 -43.27 13.76 11.73
CA THR A 29 -44.35 12.95 11.15
C THR A 29 -44.94 13.68 9.95
N THR A 30 -44.25 13.60 8.82
CA THR A 30 -44.87 13.83 7.51
C THR A 30 -45.75 12.63 7.19
N LEU A 31 -46.97 12.86 6.70
CA LEU A 31 -47.82 11.81 6.12
C LEU A 31 -47.00 10.87 5.22
N PRO A 32 -47.23 9.55 5.26
CA PRO A 32 -46.54 8.64 4.36
C PRO A 32 -46.77 9.12 2.92
N PRO A 33 -45.71 9.27 2.13
CA PRO A 33 -45.83 9.71 0.74
C PRO A 33 -46.72 8.75 -0.04
N ALA A 34 -47.42 9.27 -1.06
CA ALA A 34 -48.28 8.44 -1.89
C ALA A 34 -47.45 7.33 -2.58
N GLU A 35 -48.04 6.14 -2.76
CA GLU A 35 -47.40 5.04 -3.48
C GLU A 35 -46.99 5.49 -4.90
N ASP A 36 -45.84 4.99 -5.37
CA ASP A 36 -45.17 5.31 -6.64
C ASP A 36 -44.56 6.73 -6.73
N THR A 37 -44.49 7.49 -5.64
CA THR A 37 -43.77 8.77 -5.63
C THR A 37 -42.27 8.59 -5.36
N TRP A 38 -41.43 9.40 -6.02
CA TRP A 38 -40.00 9.45 -5.74
C TRP A 38 -39.75 10.22 -4.45
N VAL A 39 -39.17 9.55 -3.46
CA VAL A 39 -38.85 10.11 -2.16
C VAL A 39 -37.34 10.15 -2.00
N SER A 40 -36.82 11.24 -1.44
CA SER A 40 -35.40 11.36 -1.10
C SER A 40 -35.05 10.36 0.00
N ASP A 41 -34.09 9.48 -0.27
CA ASP A 41 -33.66 8.44 0.66
C ASP A 41 -32.21 8.70 1.06
N SER A 42 -31.97 8.83 2.37
CA SER A 42 -30.64 9.04 2.93
C SER A 42 -29.70 7.87 2.67
N ASP A 43 -30.23 6.64 2.62
CA ASP A 43 -29.42 5.43 2.45
C ASP A 43 -28.93 5.31 1.01
N VAL A 44 -29.82 5.59 0.04
CA VAL A 44 -29.45 5.64 -1.39
C VAL A 44 -28.41 6.73 -1.60
N THR A 45 -28.62 7.92 -1.01
CA THR A 45 -27.69 9.05 -1.09
C THR A 45 -26.32 8.69 -0.54
N PHE A 46 -26.28 8.06 0.65
CA PHE A 46 -25.04 7.63 1.28
C PHE A 46 -24.29 6.63 0.41
N VAL A 47 -24.99 5.62 -0.11
CA VAL A 47 -24.38 4.54 -0.90
C VAL A 47 -23.82 5.05 -2.22
N GLY A 48 -24.53 5.93 -2.93
CA GLY A 48 -23.98 6.54 -4.15
C GLY A 48 -22.78 7.46 -3.87
N LYS A 49 -22.78 8.19 -2.75
CA LYS A 49 -21.60 8.96 -2.30
C LYS A 49 -20.41 8.06 -1.95
N VAL A 50 -20.65 6.90 -1.34
CA VAL A 50 -19.60 5.90 -1.08
C VAL A 50 -19.03 5.36 -2.40
N GLY A 51 -19.87 5.02 -3.37
CA GLY A 51 -19.44 4.58 -4.69
C GLY A 51 -18.60 5.63 -5.43
N ALA A 52 -19.01 6.90 -5.37
CA ALA A 52 -18.25 8.01 -5.92
C ALA A 52 -16.86 8.14 -5.28
N ARG A 53 -16.79 8.07 -3.94
CA ARG A 53 -15.52 8.16 -3.20
C ARG A 53 -14.59 6.99 -3.50
N SER A 54 -15.11 5.76 -3.57
CA SER A 54 -14.30 4.59 -3.91
C SER A 54 -13.75 4.67 -5.33
N GLY A 55 -14.54 5.20 -6.27
CA GLY A 55 -14.10 5.41 -7.65
C GLY A 55 -13.01 6.48 -7.77
N GLN A 56 -13.20 7.63 -7.11
CA GLN A 56 -12.17 8.68 -7.03
C GLN A 56 -10.87 8.18 -6.40
N PHE A 57 -10.96 7.32 -5.38
CA PHE A 57 -9.80 6.72 -4.73
C PHE A 57 -9.04 5.77 -5.68
N LEU A 58 -9.77 4.97 -6.46
CA LEU A 58 -9.18 4.13 -7.49
C LEU A 58 -8.50 4.96 -8.59
N ASP A 59 -9.19 5.97 -9.10
CA ASP A 59 -8.66 6.88 -10.13
C ASP A 59 -7.39 7.59 -9.65
N TRP A 60 -7.37 8.04 -8.40
CA TRP A 60 -6.17 8.60 -7.78
C TRP A 60 -5.04 7.56 -7.69
N THR A 61 -5.36 6.33 -7.29
CA THR A 61 -4.36 5.25 -7.16
C THR A 61 -3.74 4.89 -8.52
N ILE A 62 -4.55 4.81 -9.57
CA ILE A 62 -4.08 4.51 -10.93
C ILE A 62 -3.32 5.69 -11.53
N SER A 63 -3.82 6.92 -11.38
CA SER A 63 -3.17 8.12 -11.93
C SER A 63 -1.80 8.37 -11.32
N ASN A 64 -1.61 7.98 -10.06
CA ASN A 64 -0.34 8.11 -9.38
C ASN A 64 0.41 6.75 -9.28
N TYR A 65 0.14 5.79 -10.15
CA TYR A 65 0.76 4.46 -10.07
C TYR A 65 2.31 4.49 -10.13
N SER A 66 2.90 5.53 -10.72
CA SER A 66 4.33 5.73 -10.94
C SER A 66 5.12 6.28 -9.73
N TRP A 67 4.75 6.01 -8.46
CA TRP A 67 5.44 6.62 -7.29
C TRP A 67 6.93 6.28 -7.08
N SER A 68 7.50 5.36 -7.85
CA SER A 68 8.92 5.00 -7.81
C SER A 68 9.67 5.55 -9.02
N TYR A 69 8.98 6.21 -9.97
CA TYR A 69 9.63 6.93 -11.03
C TYR A 69 10.30 8.17 -10.45
N VAL A 70 11.61 8.19 -10.64
CA VAL A 70 12.43 9.39 -10.54
C VAL A 70 12.00 10.26 -11.71
N SER A 71 11.17 11.28 -11.47
CA SER A 71 10.98 12.33 -12.47
C SER A 71 12.36 12.92 -12.81
N PRO A 72 12.67 13.26 -14.08
CA PRO A 72 13.97 13.83 -14.42
C PRO A 72 14.27 15.05 -13.53
N GLY A 73 15.28 14.95 -12.67
CA GLY A 73 15.69 16.01 -11.75
C GLY A 73 15.14 15.93 -10.32
N ALA A 74 14.30 14.97 -9.97
CA ALA A 74 13.85 14.74 -8.59
C ALA A 74 14.68 13.64 -7.91
N GLN A 75 15.10 13.84 -6.66
CA GLN A 75 15.81 12.82 -5.90
C GLN A 75 14.81 11.76 -5.40
N ASN A 76 15.12 10.47 -5.60
CA ASN A 76 14.25 9.39 -5.11
C ASN A 76 14.23 9.41 -3.57
N PRO A 77 13.08 9.57 -2.91
CA PRO A 77 13.02 9.60 -1.45
C PRO A 77 13.53 8.30 -0.81
N LEU A 78 13.50 7.17 -1.55
CA LEU A 78 14.01 5.88 -1.08
C LEU A 78 15.54 5.78 -1.14
N ALA A 79 16.22 6.64 -1.90
CA ALA A 79 17.68 6.57 -2.08
C ALA A 79 18.42 6.88 -0.77
N ASP A 80 17.92 7.81 0.04
CA ASP A 80 18.54 8.18 1.30
C ASP A 80 18.43 7.04 2.31
N PHE A 81 17.25 6.40 2.43
CA PHE A 81 17.06 5.21 3.26
C PHE A 81 17.93 4.05 2.80
N TRP A 82 17.99 3.81 1.49
CA TRP A 82 18.86 2.77 0.91
C TRP A 82 20.34 3.04 1.24
N SER A 83 20.79 4.29 1.09
CA SER A 83 22.17 4.70 1.40
C SER A 83 22.52 4.46 2.86
N GLN A 84 21.60 4.76 3.79
CA GLN A 84 21.76 4.47 5.21
C GLN A 84 21.94 2.96 5.47
N ILE A 85 21.06 2.12 4.91
CA ILE A 85 21.16 0.66 5.08
C ILE A 85 22.42 0.10 4.44
N ARG A 86 22.81 0.60 3.26
CA ARG A 86 24.06 0.23 2.60
C ARG A 86 25.27 0.54 3.48
N ASN A 87 25.30 1.71 4.12
CA ASN A 87 26.40 2.09 5.01
C ASN A 87 26.48 1.17 6.24
N ILE A 88 25.33 0.78 6.81
CA ILE A 88 25.28 -0.23 7.88
C ILE A 88 25.85 -1.57 7.40
N VAL A 89 25.47 -2.02 6.21
CA VAL A 89 26.01 -3.24 5.59
C VAL A 89 27.52 -3.15 5.41
N TYR A 90 28.07 -2.01 4.98
CA TYR A 90 29.52 -1.80 4.89
C TYR A 90 30.23 -1.83 6.25
N ALA A 91 29.61 -1.29 7.30
CA ALA A 91 30.16 -1.41 8.64
C ALA A 91 30.27 -2.88 9.08
N PHE A 92 29.24 -3.69 8.81
CA PHE A 92 29.29 -5.14 9.05
C PHE A 92 30.38 -5.85 8.23
N PHE A 93 30.56 -5.48 6.95
CA PHE A 93 31.65 -6.00 6.14
C PHE A 93 33.01 -5.64 6.72
N ALA A 94 33.22 -4.41 7.17
CA ALA A 94 34.49 -3.98 7.77
C ALA A 94 34.84 -4.81 9.01
N ILE A 95 33.86 -5.04 9.89
CA ILE A 95 34.02 -5.91 11.06
C ILE A 95 34.36 -7.35 10.63
N PHE A 96 33.66 -7.88 9.63
CA PHE A 96 33.90 -9.23 9.13
C PHE A 96 35.31 -9.41 8.54
N ILE A 97 35.80 -8.43 7.78
CA ILE A 97 37.18 -8.42 7.25
C ILE A 97 38.17 -8.42 8.42
N LEU A 98 37.95 -7.61 9.45
CA LEU A 98 38.83 -7.49 10.61
C LEU A 98 38.93 -8.82 11.36
N ILE A 99 37.80 -9.46 11.64
CA ILE A 99 37.75 -10.79 12.28
C ILE A 99 38.49 -11.83 11.42
N THR A 100 38.23 -11.85 10.11
CA THR A 100 38.88 -12.79 9.19
C THR A 100 40.39 -12.57 9.13
N ALA A 101 40.84 -11.31 9.12
CA ALA A 101 42.26 -10.96 9.16
C ALA A 101 42.91 -11.43 10.47
N PHE A 102 42.24 -11.25 11.61
CA PHE A 102 42.73 -11.70 12.91
C PHE A 102 42.87 -13.24 12.98
N ILE A 103 41.87 -13.98 12.50
CA ILE A 103 41.91 -15.44 12.41
C ILE A 103 43.06 -15.90 11.49
N MET A 104 43.29 -15.20 10.37
CA MET A 104 44.37 -15.50 9.44
C MET A 104 45.75 -15.35 10.08
N ILE A 105 45.95 -14.30 10.89
CA ILE A 105 47.21 -14.06 11.63
C ILE A 105 47.45 -15.19 12.64
N ILE A 106 46.44 -15.54 13.44
CA ILE A 106 46.55 -16.59 14.48
C ILE A 106 46.82 -17.96 13.85
N SER A 107 46.14 -18.29 12.76
CA SER A 107 46.29 -19.58 12.07
C SER A 107 47.57 -19.70 11.23
N ARG A 108 48.46 -18.69 11.23
CA ARG A 108 49.71 -18.63 10.45
C ARG A 108 49.53 -18.97 8.97
N GLY A 109 48.37 -18.62 8.40
CA GLY A 109 48.06 -18.90 6.98
C GLY A 109 48.01 -20.39 6.61
N ARG A 110 47.99 -21.31 7.59
CA ARG A 110 48.23 -22.74 7.36
C ARG A 110 47.09 -23.48 6.66
N ASN A 111 45.92 -22.84 6.48
CA ASN A 111 44.79 -23.45 5.79
C ASN A 111 43.72 -22.45 5.30
N ILE A 112 44.08 -21.46 4.47
CA ILE A 112 43.08 -20.55 3.90
C ILE A 112 43.28 -20.40 2.39
N THR A 113 42.24 -20.76 1.62
CA THR A 113 42.11 -20.47 0.19
C THR A 113 41.79 -18.99 -0.03
N VAL A 114 42.66 -18.08 0.44
CA VAL A 114 42.49 -16.61 0.34
C VAL A 114 42.21 -16.19 -1.10
N MET A 115 42.90 -16.83 -2.04
CA MET A 115 42.77 -16.61 -3.48
C MET A 115 41.37 -16.94 -4.04
N ARG A 116 40.58 -17.79 -3.36
CA ARG A 116 39.16 -18.05 -3.70
C ARG A 116 38.20 -17.14 -2.94
N PHE A 117 38.62 -16.56 -1.82
CA PHE A 117 37.79 -15.71 -0.96
C PHE A 117 37.71 -14.27 -1.48
N VAL A 118 38.85 -13.66 -1.82
CA VAL A 118 38.93 -12.26 -2.28
C VAL A 118 38.03 -11.95 -3.49
N PRO A 119 38.06 -12.70 -4.61
CA PRO A 119 37.22 -12.38 -5.76
C PRO A 119 35.72 -12.50 -5.45
N ARG A 120 35.33 -13.49 -4.63
CA ARG A 120 33.94 -13.61 -4.16
C ARG A 120 33.55 -12.41 -3.30
N PHE A 121 34.43 -11.96 -2.42
CA PHE A 121 34.19 -10.83 -1.53
C PHE A 121 34.01 -9.50 -2.29
N VAL A 122 34.89 -9.22 -3.25
CA VAL A 122 34.80 -8.02 -4.11
C VAL A 122 33.50 -8.02 -4.90
N LEU A 123 33.11 -9.18 -5.46
CA LEU A 123 31.85 -9.33 -6.18
C LEU A 123 30.64 -9.03 -5.29
N ILE A 124 30.67 -9.39 -4.00
CA ILE A 124 29.56 -9.06 -3.08
C ILE A 124 29.49 -7.55 -2.85
N ILE A 125 30.61 -6.89 -2.54
CA ILE A 125 30.61 -5.44 -2.31
C ILE A 125 30.05 -4.72 -3.54
N LEU A 126 30.43 -5.18 -4.73
CA LEU A 126 29.89 -4.69 -6.00
C LEU A 126 28.38 -4.94 -6.11
N LEU A 127 27.88 -6.13 -5.81
CA LEU A 127 26.43 -6.35 -5.80
C LEU A 127 25.71 -5.46 -4.78
N VAL A 128 26.32 -5.17 -3.64
CA VAL A 128 25.75 -4.29 -2.61
C VAL A 128 25.71 -2.84 -3.10
N THR A 129 26.80 -2.33 -3.72
CA THR A 129 26.82 -0.98 -4.31
C THR A 129 25.78 -0.83 -5.41
N PHE A 130 25.64 -1.85 -6.28
CA PHE A 130 24.72 -1.81 -7.42
C PHE A 130 23.30 -2.34 -7.11
N SER A 131 23.04 -2.76 -5.87
CA SER A 131 21.76 -3.39 -5.49
C SER A 131 20.55 -2.50 -5.79
N PHE A 132 20.65 -1.19 -5.54
CA PHE A 132 19.58 -0.23 -5.85
C PHE A 132 19.30 -0.15 -7.34
N ALA A 133 20.35 0.03 -8.14
CA ALA A 133 20.24 0.16 -9.59
C ALA A 133 19.64 -1.11 -10.22
N LEU A 134 20.07 -2.29 -9.78
CA LEU A 134 19.54 -3.57 -10.27
C LEU A 134 18.05 -3.74 -9.96
N ILE A 135 17.64 -3.52 -8.72
CA ILE A 135 16.22 -3.67 -8.34
C ILE A 135 15.37 -2.59 -9.00
N GLN A 136 15.83 -1.34 -9.02
CA GLN A 136 15.13 -0.25 -9.69
C GLN A 136 14.95 -0.52 -11.18
N PHE A 137 15.96 -1.09 -11.84
CA PHE A 137 15.88 -1.45 -13.25
C PHE A 137 14.82 -2.54 -13.51
N ILE A 138 14.84 -3.62 -12.72
CA ILE A 138 13.83 -4.69 -12.80
C ILE A 138 12.43 -4.11 -12.55
N TYR A 139 12.31 -3.23 -11.56
CA TYR A 139 11.07 -2.56 -11.22
C TYR A 139 10.55 -1.71 -12.39
N GLN A 140 11.40 -0.92 -13.04
CA GLN A 140 11.03 -0.10 -14.19
C GLN A 140 10.54 -0.93 -15.39
N ILE A 141 11.19 -2.06 -15.69
CA ILE A 141 10.74 -2.96 -16.76
C ILE A 141 9.32 -3.44 -16.49
N ILE A 142 9.05 -3.86 -15.27
CA ILE A 142 7.75 -4.40 -14.89
C ILE A 142 6.68 -3.31 -14.88
N ASP A 143 7.00 -2.12 -14.41
CA ASP A 143 6.11 -0.97 -14.49
C ASP A 143 5.79 -0.60 -15.95
N VAL A 144 6.71 -0.76 -16.88
CA VAL A 144 6.45 -0.56 -18.32
C VAL A 144 5.50 -1.64 -18.85
N ILE A 145 5.75 -2.91 -18.52
CA ILE A 145 4.91 -4.05 -18.96
C ILE A 145 3.49 -3.90 -18.39
N GLN A 146 3.35 -3.54 -17.12
CA GLN A 146 2.05 -3.37 -16.47
C GLN A 146 1.38 -2.06 -16.84
N GLY A 147 2.18 -1.00 -17.05
CA GLY A 147 1.70 0.28 -17.53
C GLY A 147 1.04 0.20 -18.91
N PHE A 148 1.35 -0.83 -19.70
CA PHE A 148 0.60 -1.15 -20.91
C PHE A 148 -0.88 -1.44 -20.63
N PHE A 149 -1.19 -2.23 -19.60
CA PHE A 149 -2.56 -2.57 -19.22
C PHE A 149 -3.32 -1.41 -18.57
N LEU A 150 -2.60 -0.44 -18.00
CA LEU A 150 -3.19 0.73 -17.34
C LEU A 150 -3.32 1.94 -18.28
N LYS A 151 -2.79 1.87 -19.51
CA LYS A 151 -2.93 2.94 -20.50
C LYS A 151 -4.27 2.86 -21.21
N ASN A 152 -4.88 4.02 -21.41
CA ASN A 152 -6.14 4.11 -22.12
C ASN A 152 -5.92 3.80 -23.63
N PRO A 153 -6.77 2.99 -24.30
CA PRO A 153 -6.66 2.71 -25.74
C PRO A 153 -6.70 3.97 -26.62
N ASP A 154 -7.32 5.05 -26.16
CA ASP A 154 -7.40 6.33 -26.88
C ASP A 154 -6.09 7.17 -26.82
N GLY A 155 -5.04 6.65 -26.17
CA GLY A 155 -3.74 7.31 -26.05
C GLY A 155 -3.70 8.47 -25.04
N ALA A 156 -4.86 8.90 -24.52
CA ALA A 156 -4.97 9.95 -23.51
C ALA A 156 -4.99 9.36 -22.08
N GLY A 157 -3.81 9.29 -21.45
CA GLY A 157 -3.66 9.04 -20.02
C GLY A 157 -3.88 7.60 -19.55
N PHE A 158 -4.08 7.45 -18.23
CA PHE A 158 -4.36 6.17 -17.58
C PHE A 158 -5.86 5.85 -17.60
N ILE A 159 -6.21 4.56 -17.49
CA ILE A 159 -7.59 4.10 -17.34
C ILE A 159 -8.21 4.71 -16.08
N SER A 160 -9.43 5.21 -16.20
CA SER A 160 -10.23 5.73 -15.08
C SER A 160 -11.49 4.88 -14.86
N GLN A 161 -12.22 5.16 -13.79
CA GLN A 161 -13.51 4.55 -13.46
C GLN A 161 -14.44 4.56 -14.66
N LYS A 162 -14.44 5.62 -15.47
CA LYS A 162 -15.31 5.74 -16.66
C LYS A 162 -15.05 4.68 -17.75
N ASN A 163 -13.82 4.15 -17.79
CA ASN A 163 -13.39 3.14 -18.75
C ASN A 163 -13.58 1.71 -18.20
N LEU A 164 -13.90 1.58 -16.91
CA LEU A 164 -14.29 0.32 -16.28
C LEU A 164 -15.82 0.19 -16.34
N LEU A 165 -16.32 -1.05 -16.25
CA LEU A 165 -17.74 -1.27 -15.97
C LEU A 165 -18.06 -0.67 -14.60
N SER A 166 -18.56 0.57 -14.60
CA SER A 166 -18.63 1.38 -13.40
C SER A 166 -19.98 2.02 -13.19
N ILE A 167 -20.35 2.07 -11.91
CA ILE A 167 -21.43 2.90 -11.43
C ILE A 167 -20.77 4.13 -10.82
N SER A 168 -20.76 5.23 -11.55
CA SER A 168 -20.09 6.47 -11.15
C SER A 168 -21.13 7.57 -10.87
N PHE A 169 -20.91 8.29 -9.77
CA PHE A 169 -21.75 9.41 -9.36
C PHE A 169 -20.86 10.61 -9.02
N LYS A 170 -21.39 11.82 -9.17
CA LYS A 170 -20.70 13.02 -8.68
C LYS A 170 -20.91 13.12 -7.18
N TYR A 171 -19.83 13.06 -6.40
CA TYR A 171 -19.92 13.07 -4.93
C TYR A 171 -20.70 14.27 -4.36
N GLN A 172 -20.49 15.46 -4.94
CA GLN A 172 -21.06 16.72 -4.46
C GLN A 172 -22.55 16.87 -4.81
N ASP A 173 -22.94 16.45 -6.01
CA ASP A 173 -24.29 16.68 -6.56
C ASP A 173 -25.25 15.50 -6.37
N PHE A 174 -24.75 14.35 -5.88
CA PHE A 174 -25.56 13.14 -5.79
C PHE A 174 -26.59 13.21 -4.66
N LEU A 175 -27.86 13.19 -5.06
CA LEU A 175 -29.04 13.01 -4.21
C LEU A 175 -29.73 11.71 -4.61
N GLY A 176 -29.88 10.79 -3.66
CA GLY A 176 -30.49 9.49 -3.86
C GLY A 176 -32.01 9.56 -3.70
N TYR A 177 -32.72 9.03 -4.68
CA TYR A 177 -34.18 8.90 -4.67
C TYR A 177 -34.57 7.43 -4.79
N ARG A 178 -35.66 7.06 -4.12
CA ARG A 178 -36.28 5.75 -4.19
C ARG A 178 -37.78 5.92 -4.44
N LYS A 179 -38.36 5.05 -5.27
CA LYS A 179 -39.82 4.97 -5.41
C LYS A 179 -40.44 4.38 -4.15
N TYR A 180 -41.41 5.06 -3.58
CA TYR A 180 -42.12 4.60 -2.39
C TYR A 180 -43.16 3.54 -2.76
N GLY A 181 -43.08 2.37 -2.14
CA GLY A 181 -44.05 1.29 -2.31
C GLY A 181 -43.39 -0.09 -2.23
N VAL A 182 -44.07 -1.04 -1.59
CA VAL A 182 -43.56 -2.40 -1.31
C VAL A 182 -43.10 -3.12 -2.59
N ALA A 183 -43.77 -2.86 -3.72
CA ALA A 183 -43.43 -3.43 -5.02
C ALA A 183 -42.05 -3.00 -5.57
N PHE A 184 -41.52 -1.84 -5.13
CA PHE A 184 -40.25 -1.29 -5.60
C PHE A 184 -39.11 -1.48 -4.59
N ASP A 185 -39.41 -1.98 -3.39
CA ASP A 185 -38.46 -2.14 -2.31
C ASP A 185 -37.36 -3.14 -2.64
N GLU A 186 -37.71 -4.23 -3.32
CA GLU A 186 -36.74 -5.24 -3.76
C GLU A 186 -35.74 -4.65 -4.78
N SER A 187 -36.24 -3.92 -5.78
CA SER A 187 -35.39 -3.29 -6.81
C SER A 187 -34.44 -2.25 -6.21
N ALA A 188 -34.92 -1.44 -5.27
CA ALA A 188 -34.11 -0.48 -4.55
C ALA A 188 -33.01 -1.17 -3.71
N PHE A 189 -33.37 -2.24 -3.00
CA PHE A 189 -32.43 -3.02 -2.20
C PHE A 189 -31.32 -3.63 -3.06
N ILE A 190 -31.67 -4.30 -4.16
CA ILE A 190 -30.69 -4.92 -5.07
C ILE A 190 -29.76 -3.86 -5.67
N SER A 191 -30.30 -2.71 -6.08
CA SER A 191 -29.49 -1.60 -6.64
C SER A 191 -28.50 -1.05 -5.62
N ILE A 192 -28.94 -0.84 -4.38
CA ILE A 192 -28.08 -0.41 -3.27
C ILE A 192 -26.99 -1.45 -2.99
N LEU A 193 -27.34 -2.74 -2.99
CA LEU A 193 -26.41 -3.83 -2.77
C LEU A 193 -25.33 -3.88 -3.86
N LEU A 194 -25.73 -3.71 -5.13
CA LEU A 194 -24.80 -3.70 -6.26
C LEU A 194 -23.79 -2.56 -6.15
N VAL A 195 -24.25 -1.34 -5.82
CA VAL A 195 -23.35 -0.18 -5.64
C VAL A 195 -22.39 -0.40 -4.47
N LYS A 196 -22.86 -0.98 -3.35
CA LYS A 196 -21.99 -1.34 -2.22
C LYS A 196 -20.93 -2.36 -2.63
N LEU A 197 -21.31 -3.38 -3.41
CA LEU A 197 -20.39 -4.40 -3.89
C LEU A 197 -19.35 -3.81 -4.84
N THR A 198 -19.76 -2.97 -5.81
CA THR A 198 -18.84 -2.27 -6.71
C THR A 198 -17.88 -1.36 -5.94
N ALA A 199 -18.37 -0.63 -4.94
CA ALA A 199 -17.52 0.20 -4.09
C ALA A 199 -16.50 -0.64 -3.30
N ALA A 200 -16.92 -1.80 -2.78
CA ALA A 200 -16.03 -2.73 -2.11
C ALA A 200 -14.94 -3.25 -3.06
N THR A 201 -15.30 -3.64 -4.29
CA THR A 201 -14.33 -4.07 -5.31
C THR A 201 -13.30 -2.98 -5.62
N TYR A 202 -13.71 -1.72 -5.76
CA TYR A 202 -12.79 -0.60 -5.98
C TYR A 202 -11.83 -0.38 -4.81
N TYR A 203 -12.30 -0.53 -3.57
CA TYR A 203 -11.42 -0.47 -2.41
C TYR A 203 -10.44 -1.65 -2.36
N VAL A 204 -10.89 -2.86 -2.69
CA VAL A 204 -10.01 -4.04 -2.75
C VAL A 204 -8.95 -3.88 -3.84
N MET A 205 -9.35 -3.46 -5.04
CA MET A 205 -8.42 -3.22 -6.16
C MET A 205 -7.40 -2.14 -5.80
N SER A 206 -7.84 -1.00 -5.28
CA SER A 206 -6.94 0.07 -4.82
C SER A 206 -6.01 -0.43 -3.71
N GLY A 207 -6.56 -1.19 -2.76
CA GLY A 207 -5.80 -1.76 -1.64
C GLY A 207 -4.70 -2.72 -2.07
N VAL A 208 -4.98 -3.64 -3.01
CA VAL A 208 -3.98 -4.56 -3.56
C VAL A 208 -2.85 -3.81 -4.26
N LEU A 209 -3.19 -2.79 -5.07
CA LEU A 209 -2.19 -1.95 -5.75
C LEU A 209 -1.29 -1.20 -4.77
N LEU A 210 -1.88 -0.64 -3.70
CA LEU A 210 -1.13 0.06 -2.66
C LEU A 210 -0.24 -0.86 -1.83
N ILE A 211 -0.77 -2.00 -1.36
CA ILE A 211 -0.02 -2.98 -0.57
C ILE A 211 1.20 -3.46 -1.36
N ARG A 212 0.99 -3.81 -2.63
CA ARG A 212 2.07 -4.20 -3.53
C ARG A 212 3.16 -3.13 -3.59
N LYS A 213 2.79 -1.87 -3.73
CA LYS A 213 3.75 -0.77 -3.82
C LYS A 213 4.57 -0.62 -2.55
N ILE A 214 3.91 -0.68 -1.38
CA ILE A 214 4.57 -0.62 -0.06
C ILE A 214 5.58 -1.76 0.10
N ILE A 215 5.20 -2.98 -0.30
CA ILE A 215 6.08 -4.15 -0.23
C ILE A 215 7.29 -3.98 -1.18
N LEU A 216 7.08 -3.48 -2.39
CA LEU A 216 8.17 -3.24 -3.33
C LEU A 216 9.13 -2.14 -2.86
N TRP A 217 8.63 -1.09 -2.19
CA TRP A 217 9.48 -0.10 -1.52
C TRP A 217 10.34 -0.71 -0.42
N PHE A 218 9.74 -1.57 0.40
CA PHE A 218 10.48 -2.31 1.43
C PHE A 218 11.61 -3.16 0.82
N PHE A 219 11.36 -3.84 -0.31
CA PHE A 219 12.39 -4.62 -1.01
C PHE A 219 13.52 -3.75 -1.58
N ILE A 220 13.23 -2.57 -2.11
CA ILE A 220 14.25 -1.62 -2.60
C ILE A 220 15.12 -1.13 -1.44
N ILE A 221 14.52 -0.77 -0.31
CA ILE A 221 15.23 -0.26 0.86
C ILE A 221 16.19 -1.33 1.43
N ILE A 222 15.73 -2.59 1.51
CA ILE A 222 16.50 -3.71 2.08
C ILE A 222 17.48 -4.36 1.09
N SER A 223 17.46 -3.94 -0.18
CA SER A 223 18.30 -4.50 -1.25
C SER A 223 19.79 -4.67 -0.90
N PRO A 224 20.46 -3.78 -0.13
CA PRO A 224 21.87 -3.96 0.21
C PRO A 224 22.16 -5.22 1.02
N ILE A 225 21.17 -5.74 1.74
CA ILE A 225 21.29 -6.94 2.58
C ILE A 225 21.20 -8.21 1.73
N PHE A 226 20.53 -8.14 0.58
CA PHE A 226 20.26 -9.31 -0.24
C PHE A 226 21.53 -10.08 -0.71
N PRO A 227 22.58 -9.42 -1.22
CA PRO A 227 23.82 -10.10 -1.64
C PRO A 227 24.52 -10.85 -0.50
N LEU A 228 24.37 -10.40 0.75
CA LEU A 228 24.88 -11.11 1.92
C LEU A 228 24.16 -12.44 2.12
N LEU A 229 22.82 -12.44 2.05
CA LEU A 229 21.99 -13.61 2.32
C LEU A 229 22.28 -14.76 1.33
N LEU A 230 22.53 -14.45 0.06
CA LEU A 230 22.77 -15.48 -0.97
C LEU A 230 24.05 -16.29 -0.73
N LEU A 231 25.07 -15.69 -0.11
CA LEU A 231 26.40 -16.27 -0.13
C LEU A 231 26.65 -17.25 1.00
N TYR A 232 26.21 -16.92 2.21
CA TYR A 232 26.42 -17.75 3.41
C TYR A 232 25.48 -18.95 3.39
N ALA A 233 26.07 -20.16 3.37
CA ALA A 233 25.32 -21.42 3.30
C ALA A 233 24.19 -21.54 4.34
N PRO A 234 24.36 -21.09 5.61
CA PRO A 234 23.28 -21.17 6.61
C PRO A 234 22.06 -20.29 6.28
N ILE A 235 22.27 -19.13 5.65
CA ILE A 235 21.23 -18.11 5.41
C ILE A 235 20.80 -18.02 3.93
N ARG A 236 21.42 -18.83 3.05
CA ARG A 236 21.09 -18.90 1.61
C ARG A 236 19.64 -19.27 1.36
N ASN A 237 19.04 -20.09 2.23
CA ASN A 237 17.63 -20.44 2.13
C ASN A 237 16.73 -19.21 2.31
N THR A 238 17.06 -18.33 3.25
CA THR A 238 16.36 -17.05 3.45
C THR A 238 16.51 -16.15 2.22
N GLY A 239 17.70 -16.08 1.62
CA GLY A 239 17.92 -15.34 0.37
C GLY A 239 17.05 -15.86 -0.77
N LYS A 240 16.89 -17.18 -0.94
CA LYS A 240 16.02 -17.76 -1.96
C LYS A 240 14.54 -17.43 -1.73
N ILE A 241 14.08 -17.49 -0.49
CA ILE A 241 12.70 -17.09 -0.12
C ILE A 241 12.48 -15.62 -0.46
N TRP A 242 13.45 -14.77 -0.13
CA TRP A 242 13.40 -13.34 -0.44
C TRP A 242 13.28 -13.07 -1.94
N VAL A 243 14.06 -13.77 -2.78
CA VAL A 243 13.93 -13.67 -4.25
C VAL A 243 12.54 -14.11 -4.71
N GLY A 244 12.07 -15.25 -4.21
CA GLY A 244 10.76 -15.78 -4.58
C GLY A 244 9.63 -14.80 -4.24
N GLU A 245 9.66 -14.23 -3.04
CA GLU A 245 8.65 -13.27 -2.59
C GLU A 245 8.78 -11.94 -3.36
N PHE A 246 9.99 -11.47 -3.63
CA PHE A 246 10.22 -10.31 -4.49
C PHE A 246 9.59 -10.51 -5.87
N PHE A 247 9.88 -11.60 -6.57
CA PHE A 247 9.29 -11.87 -7.88
C PHE A 247 7.78 -12.09 -7.81
N ARG A 248 7.25 -12.70 -6.74
CA ARG A 248 5.82 -12.87 -6.52
C ARG A 248 5.09 -11.53 -6.46
N TRP A 249 5.57 -10.59 -5.64
CA TRP A 249 4.98 -9.25 -5.53
C TRP A 249 5.26 -8.36 -6.73
N LEU A 250 6.40 -8.58 -7.38
CA LEU A 250 6.75 -7.90 -8.61
C LEU A 250 5.78 -8.29 -9.74
N LEU A 251 5.47 -9.58 -9.90
CA LEU A 251 4.58 -10.10 -10.94
C LEU A 251 3.09 -10.02 -10.59
N TYR A 252 2.73 -9.75 -9.33
CA TYR A 252 1.34 -9.52 -8.92
C TYR A 252 0.84 -8.24 -9.60
N GLY A 253 0.27 -8.35 -10.81
CA GLY A 253 -0.23 -7.21 -11.58
C GLY A 253 -1.67 -6.81 -11.23
N PRO A 254 -2.11 -5.59 -11.61
CA PRO A 254 -3.52 -5.26 -11.79
C PRO A 254 -4.20 -6.22 -12.79
#